data_AF-A0A353BJE3-F1
#
_entry.id   AF-A0A353BJE3-F1
#
_cell.length_a   1.000
_cell.length_b   1.000
_cell.length_c   1.000
_cell.angle_alpha   90.00
_cell.angle_beta   90.00
_cell.angle_gamma   90.00
#
_symmetry.space_group_name_H-M   'P 1'
#
loop_
_entity.id
_entity.type
_entity.pdbx_description
1 polymer ?
#
loop_
_entity_poly.entity_id
_entity_poly.type
_entity_poly.pdbx_seq_one_letter_code
_entity_poly.pdbx_strand_id
1 'polypeptide(L)'
;MVPLKLSEIAALAGGGLSGPDGAASGLCIDSRKVGPGDLFVAVKGPRFDGHDFIRQALAAGAAGAVASAGWAGSRAGGFATDGIIAVTDTLEALHRFAENYRSRFDVVMIAITGTNGKTTTKEMIAQAAGASFGVLKNQGNLNNQYGLPLSLAGLGPEHQVAVMELGMSGFGEIALLCRLAKPQIGVITNVAEGHTQFLGDIGGVARAKGELLECLPPDGTAVLNADSDILMGQAARTKARVVTFGIERPATVKAESLEQRPGG
;
A
#
# COMPACT_ATOMS: atom_id res chain seq x y z
N MET A 1 3.72 13.75 -3.34
CA MET A 1 2.87 13.53 -4.52
C MET A 1 3.20 14.61 -5.54
N VAL A 2 3.11 14.32 -6.84
CA VAL A 2 3.09 15.39 -7.85
C VAL A 2 1.88 16.29 -7.53
N PRO A 3 2.01 17.64 -7.49
CA PRO A 3 0.87 18.50 -7.19
C PRO A 3 -0.29 18.26 -8.16
N LEU A 4 -1.48 17.97 -7.63
CA LEU A 4 -2.70 17.75 -8.41
C LEU A 4 -3.79 18.75 -8.00
N LYS A 5 -4.64 19.11 -8.96
CA LYS A 5 -5.86 19.87 -8.67
C LYS A 5 -6.84 19.06 -7.84
N LEU A 6 -7.59 19.71 -6.96
CA LEU A 6 -8.60 19.02 -6.15
C LEU A 6 -9.69 18.40 -7.03
N SER A 7 -10.04 19.04 -8.13
CA SER A 7 -10.97 18.51 -9.13
C SER A 7 -10.46 17.22 -9.78
N GLU A 8 -9.16 17.15 -10.08
CA GLU A 8 -8.50 15.95 -10.60
C GLU A 8 -8.46 14.83 -9.56
N ILE A 9 -8.12 15.15 -8.31
CA ILE A 9 -8.16 14.18 -7.21
C ILE A 9 -9.59 13.65 -7.01
N ALA A 10 -10.60 14.52 -7.08
CA ALA A 10 -11.99 14.13 -6.99
C ALA A 10 -12.38 13.13 -8.09
N ALA A 11 -11.94 13.36 -9.34
CA ALA A 11 -12.18 12.44 -10.45
C ALA A 11 -11.49 11.07 -10.21
N LEU A 12 -10.24 11.06 -9.76
CA LEU A 12 -9.52 9.82 -9.43
C LEU A 12 -10.14 9.05 -8.25
N ALA A 13 -10.72 9.77 -7.29
CA ALA A 13 -11.38 9.20 -6.11
C ALA A 13 -12.84 8.78 -6.37
N GLY A 14 -13.45 9.21 -7.48
CA GLY A 14 -14.86 8.97 -7.79
C GLY A 14 -15.82 9.86 -7.00
N GLY A 15 -15.43 11.10 -6.75
CA GLY A 15 -16.21 12.12 -6.03
C GLY A 15 -16.44 13.40 -6.83
N GLY A 16 -17.00 14.40 -6.15
CA GLY A 16 -17.21 15.75 -6.70
C GLY A 16 -16.60 16.82 -5.81
N LEU A 17 -15.96 17.83 -6.41
CA LEU A 17 -15.43 18.99 -5.71
C LEU A 17 -16.51 20.05 -5.49
N SER A 18 -16.56 20.61 -4.28
CA SER A 18 -17.23 21.87 -3.95
C SER A 18 -16.22 22.86 -3.39
N GLY A 19 -16.42 24.15 -3.65
CA GLY A 19 -15.49 25.21 -3.24
C GLY A 19 -14.31 25.40 -4.19
N PRO A 20 -13.24 26.08 -3.76
CA PRO A 20 -12.09 26.41 -4.60
C PRO A 20 -11.32 25.18 -5.12
N ASP A 21 -10.91 25.23 -6.39
CA ASP A 21 -10.06 24.19 -7.01
C ASP A 21 -8.56 24.47 -6.78
N GLY A 22 -8.18 24.31 -5.51
CA GLY A 22 -6.79 24.37 -5.05
C GLY A 22 -5.94 23.24 -5.62
N ALA A 23 -4.69 23.14 -5.14
CA ALA A 23 -3.80 22.03 -5.48
C ALA A 23 -3.27 21.39 -4.20
N ALA A 24 -3.21 20.07 -4.19
CA ALA A 24 -2.62 19.29 -3.12
C ALA A 24 -1.36 18.57 -3.60
N SER A 25 -0.33 18.55 -2.76
CA SER A 25 0.96 17.90 -3.00
C SER A 25 1.22 16.68 -2.11
N GLY A 26 0.27 16.36 -1.24
CA GLY A 26 0.32 15.20 -0.34
C GLY A 26 -1.08 14.77 0.08
N LEU A 27 -1.15 13.58 0.68
CA LEU A 27 -2.36 13.05 1.31
C LEU A 27 -2.08 12.81 2.79
N CYS A 28 -3.05 13.11 3.64
CA CYS A 28 -2.96 12.84 5.07
C CYS A 28 -4.29 12.34 5.63
N ILE A 29 -4.25 11.32 6.49
CA ILE A 29 -5.43 10.78 7.20
C ILE A 29 -5.38 11.06 8.72
N ASP A 30 -4.33 11.71 9.20
CA ASP A 30 -4.13 12.04 10.62
C ASP A 30 -4.01 13.57 10.76
N SER A 31 -5.06 14.20 11.26
CA SER A 31 -5.14 15.67 11.38
C SER A 31 -3.99 16.28 12.18
N ARG A 32 -3.34 15.50 13.06
CA ARG A 32 -2.18 15.93 13.86
C ARG A 32 -0.89 16.03 13.06
N LYS A 33 -0.86 15.43 11.86
CA LYS A 33 0.31 15.37 10.97
C LYS A 33 0.10 16.13 9.66
N VAL A 34 -1.09 16.71 9.46
CA VAL A 34 -1.39 17.55 8.28
C VAL A 34 -0.40 18.70 8.22
N GLY A 35 0.22 18.87 7.06
CA GLY A 35 1.04 20.03 6.73
C GLY A 35 0.41 20.90 5.64
N PRO A 36 0.99 22.09 5.40
CA PRO A 36 0.60 22.94 4.28
C PRO A 36 0.65 22.19 2.94
N GLY A 37 -0.46 22.24 2.19
CA GLY A 37 -0.56 21.59 0.87
C GLY A 37 -0.99 20.13 0.88
N ASP A 38 -1.19 19.51 2.05
CA ASP A 38 -1.80 18.19 2.14
C ASP A 38 -3.32 18.25 1.88
N LEU A 39 -3.85 17.22 1.23
CA LEU A 39 -5.28 16.95 1.23
C LEU A 39 -5.61 16.02 2.39
N PHE A 40 -6.48 16.47 3.29
CA PHE A 40 -6.91 15.66 4.43
C PHE A 40 -8.05 14.71 4.02
N VAL A 41 -7.88 13.40 4.22
CA VAL A 41 -8.92 12.41 3.91
C VAL A 41 -9.58 11.94 5.20
N ALA A 42 -10.85 12.28 5.40
CA ALA A 42 -11.62 12.00 6.60
C ALA A 42 -12.06 10.52 6.67
N VAL A 43 -11.11 9.63 6.94
CA VAL A 43 -11.38 8.20 7.08
C VAL A 43 -12.02 7.91 8.44
N LYS A 44 -13.09 7.10 8.44
CA LYS A 44 -13.70 6.58 9.66
C LYS A 44 -12.98 5.31 10.11
N GLY A 45 -12.27 5.40 11.23
CA GLY A 45 -11.61 4.26 11.87
C GLY A 45 -12.48 3.61 12.95
N PRO A 46 -11.98 2.54 13.59
CA PRO A 46 -12.72 1.84 14.65
C PRO A 46 -12.87 2.65 15.94
N ARG A 47 -12.04 3.67 16.16
CA ARG A 47 -12.02 4.50 17.37
C ARG A 47 -12.39 5.96 17.15
N PHE A 48 -12.15 6.48 15.95
CA PHE A 48 -12.27 7.89 15.63
C PHE A 48 -12.92 8.07 14.26
N ASP A 49 -13.75 9.09 14.14
CA ASP A 49 -14.30 9.52 12.87
C ASP A 49 -13.49 10.72 12.35
N GLY A 50 -12.78 10.54 11.22
CA GLY A 50 -11.92 11.59 10.64
C GLY A 50 -12.68 12.89 10.34
N HIS A 51 -13.99 12.81 10.15
CA HIS A 51 -14.84 13.96 9.84
C HIS A 51 -14.86 15.01 10.96
N ASP A 52 -14.67 14.58 12.21
CA ASP A 52 -14.64 15.47 13.37
C ASP A 52 -13.41 16.41 13.34
N PHE A 53 -12.38 16.06 12.56
CA PHE A 53 -11.11 16.77 12.50
C PHE A 53 -10.89 17.59 11.21
N ILE A 54 -11.89 17.68 10.32
CA ILE A 54 -11.76 18.42 9.05
C ILE A 54 -11.42 19.89 9.30
N ARG A 55 -12.12 20.56 10.23
CA ARG A 55 -11.84 21.97 10.57
C ARG A 55 -10.41 22.15 11.08
N GLN A 56 -9.95 21.22 11.92
CA GLN A 56 -8.59 21.25 12.46
C GLN A 56 -7.55 21.11 11.34
N ALA A 57 -7.76 20.18 10.40
CA ALA A 57 -6.86 19.96 9.28
C ALA A 57 -6.78 21.19 8.35
N LEU A 58 -7.92 21.80 8.02
CA LEU A 58 -7.97 23.02 7.21
C LEU A 58 -7.25 24.18 7.91
N ALA A 59 -7.49 24.37 9.22
CA ALA A 59 -6.79 25.38 10.01
C ALA A 59 -5.27 25.14 10.11
N ALA A 60 -4.82 23.89 9.98
CA ALA A 60 -3.40 23.51 9.92
C ALA A 60 -2.77 23.70 8.52
N GLY A 61 -3.55 24.17 7.53
CA GLY A 61 -3.06 24.46 6.18
C GLY A 61 -3.33 23.37 5.13
N ALA A 62 -4.22 22.41 5.41
CA ALA A 62 -4.65 21.48 4.37
C ALA A 62 -5.19 22.25 3.16
N ALA A 63 -4.83 21.80 1.95
CA ALA A 63 -5.31 22.37 0.70
C ALA A 63 -6.82 22.14 0.48
N GLY A 64 -7.39 21.16 1.19
CA GLY A 64 -8.79 20.79 1.16
C GLY A 64 -9.05 19.55 2.03
N ALA A 65 -10.26 19.01 1.93
CA ALA A 65 -10.61 17.75 2.59
C ALA A 65 -11.47 16.83 1.72
N VAL A 66 -11.29 15.52 1.87
CA VAL A 66 -12.21 14.49 1.35
C VAL A 66 -13.15 14.09 2.48
N ALA A 67 -14.46 14.15 2.23
CA ALA A 67 -15.50 13.85 3.20
C ALA A 67 -16.64 13.06 2.59
N SER A 68 -17.39 12.34 3.42
CA SER A 68 -18.62 11.68 2.99
C SER A 68 -19.66 12.69 2.50
N ALA A 69 -20.43 12.34 1.48
CA ALA A 69 -21.46 13.19 0.90
C ALA A 69 -22.52 13.58 1.93
N GLY A 70 -22.87 12.66 2.85
CA GLY A 70 -23.79 12.94 3.95
C GLY A 70 -23.24 14.01 4.91
N TRP A 71 -21.95 13.93 5.27
CA TRP A 71 -21.32 14.95 6.10
C TRP A 71 -21.27 16.31 5.37
N ALA A 72 -20.83 16.31 4.11
CA ALA A 72 -20.72 17.52 3.30
C ALA A 72 -22.08 18.24 3.13
N GLY A 73 -23.14 17.49 2.87
CA GLY A 73 -24.50 18.02 2.78
C GLY A 73 -25.01 18.62 4.09
N SER A 74 -24.75 17.97 5.23
CA SER A 74 -25.19 18.44 6.56
C SER A 74 -24.50 19.73 7.04
N ARG A 75 -23.37 20.10 6.41
CA ARG A 75 -22.55 21.26 6.76
C ARG A 75 -22.52 22.32 5.64
N ALA A 76 -23.49 22.28 4.72
CA ALA A 76 -23.61 23.24 3.63
C ALA A 76 -23.45 24.69 4.13
N GLY A 77 -22.51 25.43 3.54
CA GLY A 77 -22.19 26.82 3.90
C GLY A 77 -21.09 27.00 4.96
N GLY A 78 -20.78 25.98 5.75
CA GLY A 78 -19.75 26.07 6.80
C GLY A 78 -18.29 25.99 6.30
N PHE A 79 -18.10 25.70 5.01
CA PHE A 79 -16.81 25.43 4.35
C PHE A 79 -16.76 26.02 2.93
N ALA A 80 -17.52 27.09 2.66
CA ALA A 80 -17.65 27.65 1.31
C ALA A 80 -16.33 28.18 0.73
N THR A 81 -15.37 28.51 1.60
CA THR A 81 -14.02 28.96 1.24
C THR A 81 -12.99 27.84 1.15
N ASP A 82 -13.39 26.60 1.42
CA ASP A 82 -12.51 25.43 1.47
C ASP A 82 -12.86 24.44 0.36
N GLY A 83 -11.86 23.80 -0.23
CA GLY A 83 -12.07 22.74 -1.22
C GLY A 83 -12.50 21.44 -0.54
N ILE A 84 -13.75 21.03 -0.73
CA ILE A 84 -14.30 19.79 -0.17
C ILE A 84 -14.64 18.81 -1.29
N ILE A 85 -13.98 17.66 -1.29
CA ILE A 85 -14.27 16.54 -2.17
C ILE A 85 -15.29 15.63 -1.48
N ALA A 86 -16.52 15.64 -1.97
CA ALA A 86 -17.60 14.79 -1.46
C ALA A 86 -17.60 13.43 -2.17
N VAL A 87 -17.59 12.36 -1.38
CA VAL A 87 -17.58 10.95 -1.83
C VAL A 87 -18.59 10.11 -1.05
N THR A 88 -18.98 8.94 -1.58
CA THR A 88 -19.90 8.05 -0.86
C THR A 88 -19.25 7.43 0.39
N ASP A 89 -18.03 6.91 0.23
CA ASP A 89 -17.23 6.31 1.30
C ASP A 89 -15.78 6.82 1.18
N THR A 90 -15.23 7.35 2.28
CA THR A 90 -13.93 8.01 2.27
C THR A 90 -12.74 7.05 2.20
N LEU A 91 -12.89 5.82 2.70
CA LEU A 91 -11.84 4.81 2.62
C LEU A 91 -11.77 4.20 1.22
N GLU A 92 -12.91 3.87 0.64
CA GLU A 92 -12.97 3.39 -0.74
C GLU A 92 -12.55 4.49 -1.73
N ALA A 93 -12.88 5.76 -1.47
CA ALA A 93 -12.36 6.88 -2.25
C ALA A 93 -10.83 6.97 -2.20
N LEU A 94 -10.22 6.74 -1.02
CA LEU A 94 -8.78 6.68 -0.87
C LEU A 94 -8.17 5.49 -1.66
N HIS A 95 -8.83 4.33 -1.66
CA HIS A 95 -8.43 3.17 -2.45
C HIS A 95 -8.51 3.44 -3.95
N ARG A 96 -9.63 3.97 -4.44
CA ARG A 96 -9.82 4.35 -5.85
C ARG A 96 -8.80 5.37 -6.31
N PHE A 97 -8.56 6.39 -5.50
CA PHE A 97 -7.51 7.37 -5.76
C PHE A 97 -6.16 6.67 -5.95
N ALA A 98 -5.76 5.82 -5.00
CA ALA A 98 -4.47 5.15 -5.06
C ALA A 98 -4.35 4.23 -6.28
N GLU A 99 -5.39 3.45 -6.59
CA GLU A 99 -5.43 2.56 -7.76
C GLU A 99 -5.30 3.35 -9.08
N ASN A 100 -6.08 4.42 -9.23
CA ASN A 100 -6.09 5.23 -10.44
C ASN A 100 -4.80 6.07 -10.57
N TYR A 101 -4.30 6.64 -9.47
CA TYR A 101 -3.05 7.40 -9.44
C TYR A 101 -1.85 6.49 -9.77
N ARG A 102 -1.75 5.32 -9.15
CA ARG A 102 -0.71 4.30 -9.43
C ARG A 102 -0.69 3.93 -10.92
N SER A 103 -1.86 3.83 -11.55
CA SER A 103 -2.00 3.42 -12.96
C SER A 103 -1.49 4.47 -13.96
N ARG A 104 -1.15 5.69 -13.50
CA ARG A 104 -0.53 6.73 -14.35
C ARG A 104 0.97 6.54 -14.57
N PHE A 105 1.58 5.62 -13.83
CA PHE A 105 3.02 5.43 -13.83
C PHE A 105 3.38 4.04 -14.37
N ASP A 106 4.28 4.00 -15.33
CA ASP A 106 4.90 2.77 -15.79
C ASP A 106 6.11 2.44 -14.91
N VAL A 107 5.83 1.86 -13.74
CA VAL A 107 6.85 1.42 -12.78
C VAL A 107 6.77 -0.06 -12.55
N VAL A 108 7.94 -0.69 -12.36
CA VAL A 108 8.04 -2.07 -11.88
C VAL A 108 7.64 -2.07 -10.41
N MET A 109 6.50 -2.71 -10.11
CA MET A 109 5.96 -2.82 -8.76
C MET A 109 6.31 -4.19 -8.17
N ILE A 110 7.02 -4.14 -7.05
CA ILE A 110 7.42 -5.29 -6.25
C ILE A 110 6.61 -5.26 -4.96
N ALA A 111 5.77 -6.26 -4.74
CA ALA A 111 5.03 -6.44 -3.50
C ALA A 111 5.70 -7.50 -2.62
N ILE A 112 5.84 -7.21 -1.33
CA ILE A 112 6.50 -8.10 -0.37
C ILE A 112 5.56 -8.38 0.78
N THR A 113 5.29 -9.66 1.05
CA THR A 113 4.64 -10.10 2.27
C THR A 113 5.41 -11.24 2.92
N GLY A 114 4.95 -11.68 4.09
CA GLY A 114 5.65 -12.64 4.94
C GLY A 114 5.28 -12.48 6.40
N THR A 115 5.54 -13.49 7.23
CA THR A 115 5.38 -13.34 8.68
C THR A 115 6.50 -12.43 9.19
N ASN A 116 7.75 -12.78 8.91
CA ASN A 116 8.95 -12.04 9.32
C ASN A 116 9.80 -11.58 8.12
N GLY A 117 10.68 -10.62 8.35
CA GLY A 117 11.68 -10.20 7.35
C GLY A 117 11.18 -9.28 6.23
N LYS A 118 9.87 -8.96 6.17
CA LYS A 118 9.28 -8.08 5.14
C LYS A 118 10.05 -6.76 4.98
N THR A 119 10.24 -6.04 6.09
CA THR A 119 10.89 -4.74 6.09
C THR A 119 12.35 -4.86 5.66
N THR A 120 13.11 -5.81 6.22
CA THR A 120 14.50 -6.06 5.83
C THR A 120 14.63 -6.36 4.33
N THR A 121 13.78 -7.24 3.80
CA THR A 121 13.76 -7.59 2.38
C THR A 121 13.39 -6.38 1.50
N LYS A 122 12.40 -5.58 1.90
CA LYS A 122 12.04 -4.32 1.21
C LYS A 122 13.22 -3.36 1.15
N GLU A 123 13.91 -3.17 2.27
CA GLU A 123 15.08 -2.28 2.36
C GLU A 123 16.24 -2.77 1.47
N MET A 124 16.54 -4.08 1.50
CA MET A 124 17.57 -4.68 0.64
C MET A 124 17.24 -4.55 -0.85
N ILE A 125 16.01 -4.85 -1.26
CA ILE A 125 15.56 -4.71 -2.66
C ILE A 125 15.63 -3.24 -3.09
N ALA A 126 15.15 -2.32 -2.25
CA ALA A 126 15.17 -0.90 -2.56
C ALA A 126 16.61 -0.36 -2.67
N GLN A 127 17.52 -0.79 -1.81
CA GLN A 127 18.93 -0.42 -1.88
C GLN A 127 19.61 -0.95 -3.14
N ALA A 128 19.37 -2.23 -3.48
CA ALA A 128 19.93 -2.84 -4.69
C ALA A 128 19.39 -2.17 -5.98
N ALA A 129 18.07 -1.95 -6.08
CA ALA A 129 17.46 -1.26 -7.21
C ALA A 129 17.89 0.22 -7.29
N GLY A 130 18.08 0.87 -6.14
CA GLY A 130 18.52 2.27 -6.02
C GLY A 130 19.91 2.55 -6.59
N ALA A 131 20.71 1.52 -6.85
CA ALA A 131 22.00 1.65 -7.53
C ALA A 131 21.85 2.05 -9.02
N SER A 132 20.66 1.86 -9.62
CA SER A 132 20.44 2.12 -11.05
C SER A 132 19.11 2.79 -11.37
N PHE A 133 18.17 2.83 -10.43
CA PHE A 133 16.82 3.34 -10.65
C PHE A 133 16.39 4.29 -9.52
N GLY A 134 15.48 5.21 -9.81
CA GLY A 134 14.69 5.90 -8.82
C GLY A 134 13.69 4.93 -8.19
N VAL A 135 13.73 4.82 -6.86
CA VAL A 135 12.98 3.83 -6.10
C VAL A 135 12.05 4.49 -5.10
N LEU A 136 10.76 4.15 -5.18
CA LEU A 136 9.79 4.43 -4.13
C LEU A 136 9.66 3.20 -3.22
N LYS A 137 9.54 3.42 -1.92
CA LYS A 137 9.18 2.37 -0.96
C LYS A 137 8.27 2.93 0.13
N ASN A 138 7.36 2.10 0.66
CA ASN A 138 6.55 2.53 1.79
C ASN A 138 7.40 2.68 3.08
N GLN A 139 7.09 3.71 3.87
CA GLN A 139 7.81 4.03 5.11
C GLN A 139 7.11 3.43 6.33
N GLY A 140 7.90 3.02 7.32
CA GLY A 140 7.40 2.47 8.58
C GLY A 140 6.38 1.35 8.36
N ASN A 141 5.20 1.51 8.96
CA ASN A 141 4.10 0.55 8.91
C ASN A 141 2.97 0.94 7.93
N LEU A 142 3.28 1.75 6.91
CA LEU A 142 2.32 2.14 5.87
C LEU A 142 2.08 1.00 4.86
N ASN A 143 1.68 -0.17 5.36
CA ASN A 143 1.59 -1.43 4.62
C ASN A 143 0.19 -2.05 4.62
N ASN A 144 -0.81 -1.37 5.19
CA ASN A 144 -2.20 -1.83 5.28
C ASN A 144 -3.15 -1.01 4.39
N GLN A 145 -4.45 -1.28 4.49
CA GLN A 145 -5.50 -0.61 3.71
C GLN A 145 -5.57 0.92 3.89
N TYR A 146 -4.95 1.47 4.93
CA TYR A 146 -4.89 2.92 5.15
C TYR A 146 -3.57 3.51 4.66
N GLY A 147 -2.45 2.85 4.97
CA GLY A 147 -1.11 3.36 4.72
C GLY A 147 -0.59 3.14 3.30
N LEU A 148 -0.93 2.03 2.66
CA LEU A 148 -0.47 1.76 1.30
C LEU A 148 -0.96 2.82 0.30
N PRO A 149 -2.23 3.28 0.32
CA PRO A 149 -2.68 4.40 -0.51
C PRO A 149 -1.80 5.65 -0.39
N LEU A 150 -1.39 6.01 0.83
CA LEU A 150 -0.54 7.17 1.09
C LEU A 150 0.87 6.98 0.53
N SER A 151 1.39 5.76 0.60
CA SER A 151 2.67 5.42 0.00
C SER A 151 2.62 5.49 -1.52
N LEU A 152 1.55 5.00 -2.15
CA LEU A 152 1.35 5.05 -3.60
C LEU A 152 1.17 6.47 -4.13
N ALA A 153 0.57 7.38 -3.33
CA ALA A 153 0.54 8.81 -3.64
C ALA A 153 1.94 9.45 -3.70
N GLY A 154 2.96 8.78 -3.17
CA GLY A 154 4.37 9.16 -3.29
C GLY A 154 4.96 8.93 -4.69
N LEU A 155 4.27 8.22 -5.59
CA LEU A 155 4.75 8.02 -6.96
C LEU A 155 4.89 9.34 -7.72
N GLY A 156 5.92 9.39 -8.55
CA GLY A 156 6.36 10.56 -9.33
C GLY A 156 7.17 10.10 -10.54
N PRO A 157 7.38 10.99 -11.54
CA PRO A 157 8.06 10.66 -12.80
C PRO A 157 9.52 10.21 -12.64
N GLU A 158 10.14 10.52 -11.50
CA GLU A 158 11.51 10.11 -11.14
C GLU A 158 11.61 8.63 -10.75
N HIS A 159 10.50 7.96 -10.46
CA HIS A 159 10.49 6.58 -10.01
C HIS A 159 10.37 5.63 -11.20
N GLN A 160 11.23 4.61 -11.26
CA GLN A 160 11.12 3.48 -12.19
C GLN A 160 10.75 2.17 -11.47
N VAL A 161 11.05 2.07 -10.17
CA VAL A 161 10.76 0.90 -9.34
C VAL A 161 10.00 1.33 -8.09
N ALA A 162 9.02 0.53 -7.68
CA ALA A 162 8.30 0.71 -6.43
C ALA A 162 8.32 -0.60 -5.62
N VAL A 163 8.77 -0.53 -4.38
CA VAL A 163 8.92 -1.68 -3.47
C VAL A 163 7.97 -1.50 -2.29
N MET A 164 6.87 -2.25 -2.30
CA MET A 164 5.78 -2.10 -1.35
C MET A 164 5.69 -3.31 -0.43
N GLU A 165 5.91 -3.07 0.87
CA GLU A 165 5.55 -4.05 1.90
C GLU A 165 4.02 -4.10 2.06
N LEU A 166 3.45 -5.30 2.05
CA LEU A 166 2.02 -5.58 2.23
C LEU A 166 1.78 -6.35 3.53
N GLY A 167 1.08 -5.70 4.45
CA GLY A 167 0.66 -6.23 5.75
C GLY A 167 -0.80 -6.69 5.71
N MET A 168 -1.10 -7.75 6.45
CA MET A 168 -2.46 -8.26 6.59
C MET A 168 -2.72 -8.77 8.00
N SER A 169 -3.96 -8.71 8.44
CA SER A 169 -4.45 -9.35 9.67
C SER A 169 -5.43 -10.48 9.40
N GLY A 170 -6.17 -10.43 8.28
CA GLY A 170 -7.12 -11.47 7.85
C GLY A 170 -7.09 -11.73 6.34
N PHE A 171 -8.00 -12.59 5.89
CA PHE A 171 -8.20 -12.92 4.47
C PHE A 171 -8.72 -11.72 3.68
N GLY A 172 -8.35 -11.65 2.40
CA GLY A 172 -8.75 -10.63 1.43
C GLY A 172 -7.97 -9.32 1.53
N GLU A 173 -7.22 -9.09 2.61
CA GLU A 173 -6.44 -7.87 2.79
C GLU A 173 -5.26 -7.82 1.81
N ILE A 174 -4.56 -8.93 1.55
CA ILE A 174 -3.47 -8.94 0.56
C ILE A 174 -4.03 -8.73 -0.84
N ALA A 175 -5.15 -9.38 -1.18
CA ALA A 175 -5.83 -9.18 -2.45
C ALA A 175 -6.24 -7.70 -2.66
N LEU A 176 -6.81 -7.07 -1.62
CA LEU A 176 -7.12 -5.64 -1.65
C LEU A 176 -5.86 -4.80 -1.93
N LEU A 177 -4.78 -5.02 -1.21
CA LEU A 177 -3.55 -4.26 -1.38
C LEU A 177 -2.91 -4.47 -2.76
N CYS A 178 -3.01 -5.69 -3.31
CA CYS A 178 -2.56 -5.99 -4.66
C CYS A 178 -3.40 -5.29 -5.73
N ARG A 179 -4.72 -5.15 -5.53
CA ARG A 179 -5.58 -4.32 -6.41
C ARG A 179 -5.08 -2.89 -6.50
N LEU A 180 -4.67 -2.31 -5.37
CA LEU A 180 -4.17 -0.93 -5.32
C LEU A 180 -2.78 -0.80 -5.96
N ALA A 181 -1.86 -1.71 -5.63
CA ALA A 181 -0.46 -1.61 -6.04
C ALA A 181 -0.18 -2.11 -7.47
N LYS A 182 -0.95 -3.11 -7.93
CA LYS A 182 -0.78 -3.82 -9.21
C LYS A 182 0.64 -4.37 -9.39
N PRO A 183 1.09 -5.31 -8.54
CA PRO A 183 2.46 -5.83 -8.58
C PRO A 183 2.71 -6.73 -9.79
N GLN A 184 3.89 -6.60 -10.39
CA GLN A 184 4.41 -7.56 -11.38
C GLN A 184 5.32 -8.60 -10.72
N ILE A 185 5.91 -8.27 -9.57
CA ILE A 185 6.76 -9.17 -8.80
C ILE A 185 6.19 -9.30 -7.38
N GLY A 186 5.97 -10.54 -6.94
CA GLY A 186 5.47 -10.84 -5.60
C GLY A 186 6.47 -11.66 -4.82
N VAL A 187 6.89 -11.19 -3.64
CA VAL A 187 7.82 -11.88 -2.75
C VAL A 187 7.08 -12.32 -1.49
N ILE A 188 7.16 -13.61 -1.17
CA ILE A 188 6.71 -14.12 0.13
C ILE A 188 7.94 -14.63 0.89
N THR A 189 8.36 -13.88 1.91
CA THR A 189 9.62 -14.15 2.62
C THR A 189 9.57 -15.44 3.43
N ASN A 190 8.47 -15.68 4.14
CA ASN A 190 8.21 -16.89 4.92
C ASN A 190 6.75 -16.96 5.36
N VAL A 191 6.36 -18.16 5.79
CA VAL A 191 5.13 -18.43 6.53
C VAL A 191 5.53 -19.01 7.89
N ALA A 192 5.15 -18.32 8.95
CA ALA A 192 5.33 -18.75 10.34
C ALA A 192 4.09 -18.35 11.16
N GLU A 193 3.98 -18.85 12.40
CA GLU A 193 2.89 -18.48 13.31
C GLU A 193 2.79 -16.95 13.47
N GLY A 194 1.58 -16.44 13.27
CA GLY A 194 1.23 -15.03 13.38
C GLY A 194 -0.16 -14.79 12.83
N HIS A 195 -0.95 -13.91 13.45
CA HIS A 195 -2.34 -13.63 13.07
C HIS A 195 -3.28 -14.86 13.04
N THR A 196 -2.89 -15.97 13.67
CA THR A 196 -3.67 -17.23 13.70
C THR A 196 -5.04 -17.07 14.33
N GLN A 197 -5.22 -16.13 15.26
CA GLN A 197 -6.55 -15.79 15.81
C GLN A 197 -7.60 -15.42 14.76
N PHE A 198 -7.18 -14.85 13.62
CA PHE A 198 -8.07 -14.47 12.51
C PHE A 198 -8.02 -15.47 11.34
N LEU A 199 -6.95 -16.27 11.26
CA LEU A 199 -6.65 -17.13 10.12
C LEU A 199 -6.75 -18.62 10.43
N GLY A 200 -7.03 -18.98 11.69
CA GLY A 200 -7.15 -20.35 12.19
C GLY A 200 -5.79 -20.95 12.52
N ASP A 201 -4.99 -21.23 11.50
CA ASP A 201 -3.71 -21.96 11.61
C ASP A 201 -2.64 -21.42 10.66
N ILE A 202 -1.44 -22.00 10.71
CA ILE A 202 -0.32 -21.64 9.81
C ILE A 202 -0.72 -21.86 8.34
N GLY A 203 -1.58 -22.84 8.04
CA GLY A 203 -2.15 -23.05 6.71
C GLY A 203 -3.01 -21.88 6.25
N GLY A 204 -3.80 -21.28 7.14
CA GLY A 204 -4.54 -20.06 6.91
C GLY A 204 -3.64 -18.86 6.67
N VAL A 205 -2.53 -18.75 7.42
CA VAL A 205 -1.50 -17.73 7.17
C VAL A 205 -0.88 -17.90 5.77
N ALA A 206 -0.56 -19.13 5.38
CA ALA A 206 -0.06 -19.43 4.03
C ALA A 206 -1.09 -19.05 2.95
N ARG A 207 -2.37 -19.39 3.16
CA ARG A 207 -3.45 -19.08 2.23
C ARG A 207 -3.66 -17.57 2.07
N ALA A 208 -3.70 -16.82 3.16
CA ALA A 208 -3.88 -15.37 3.12
C ALA A 208 -2.68 -14.66 2.46
N LYS A 209 -1.43 -15.11 2.71
CA LYS A 209 -0.25 -14.58 1.99
C LYS A 209 -0.23 -14.98 0.52
N GLY A 210 -0.72 -16.18 0.21
CA GLY A 210 -0.81 -16.71 -1.15
C GLY A 210 -1.81 -15.95 -2.04
N GLU A 211 -2.69 -15.10 -1.48
CA GLU A 211 -3.48 -14.14 -2.28
C GLU A 211 -2.57 -13.27 -3.17
N LEU A 212 -1.34 -12.96 -2.72
CA LEU A 212 -0.37 -12.24 -3.54
C LEU A 212 -0.08 -13.00 -4.85
N LEU A 213 0.02 -14.33 -4.79
CA LEU A 213 0.34 -15.17 -5.94
C LEU A 213 -0.77 -15.18 -6.99
N GLU A 214 -2.02 -15.15 -6.53
CA GLU A 214 -3.21 -15.08 -7.39
C GLU A 214 -3.36 -13.73 -8.08
N CYS A 215 -2.80 -12.67 -7.48
CA CYS A 215 -2.87 -11.32 -8.01
C CYS A 215 -1.77 -11.00 -9.03
N LEU A 216 -0.73 -11.85 -9.14
CA LEU A 216 0.35 -11.62 -10.10
C LEU A 216 -0.14 -11.88 -11.53
N PRO A 217 0.28 -11.05 -12.50
CA PRO A 217 -0.05 -11.29 -13.90
C PRO A 217 0.68 -12.56 -14.41
N PRO A 218 0.19 -13.23 -15.46
CA PRO A 218 0.80 -14.47 -15.97
C PRO A 218 2.27 -14.32 -16.43
N ASP A 219 2.66 -13.13 -16.88
CA ASP A 219 4.04 -12.76 -17.25
C ASP A 219 4.85 -12.19 -16.08
N GLY A 220 4.26 -12.15 -14.87
CA GLY A 220 4.90 -11.71 -13.65
C GLY A 220 5.89 -12.73 -13.05
N THR A 221 6.40 -12.41 -11.87
CA THR A 221 7.31 -13.30 -11.12
C THR A 221 6.91 -13.45 -9.66
N ALA A 222 6.80 -14.69 -9.19
CA ALA A 222 6.66 -15.04 -7.79
C ALA A 222 8.01 -15.47 -7.22
N VAL A 223 8.43 -14.88 -6.10
CA VAL A 223 9.66 -15.21 -5.38
C VAL A 223 9.31 -15.90 -4.06
N LEU A 224 9.65 -17.18 -3.95
CA LEU A 224 9.22 -18.05 -2.85
C LEU A 224 10.41 -18.71 -2.14
N ASN A 225 10.27 -18.91 -0.82
CA ASN A 225 11.25 -19.65 -0.03
C ASN A 225 11.08 -21.17 -0.26
N ALA A 226 12.07 -21.80 -0.90
CA ALA A 226 12.10 -23.24 -1.16
C ALA A 226 12.15 -24.09 0.11
N ASP A 227 12.70 -23.56 1.20
CA ASP A 227 12.89 -24.27 2.46
C ASP A 227 11.57 -24.42 3.25
N SER A 228 10.49 -23.77 2.80
CA SER A 228 9.17 -23.80 3.44
C SER A 228 8.18 -24.64 2.64
N ASP A 229 7.92 -25.88 3.08
CA ASP A 229 6.93 -26.77 2.45
C ASP A 229 5.55 -26.14 2.35
N ILE A 230 5.10 -25.47 3.41
CA ILE A 230 3.76 -24.86 3.45
C ILE A 230 3.63 -23.71 2.46
N LEU A 231 4.70 -22.93 2.25
CA LEU A 231 4.74 -21.86 1.26
C LEU A 231 4.83 -22.44 -0.15
N MET A 232 5.69 -23.44 -0.37
CA MET A 232 5.82 -24.10 -1.66
C MET A 232 4.51 -24.80 -2.07
N GLY A 233 3.73 -25.29 -1.12
CA GLY A 233 2.36 -25.78 -1.36
C GLY A 233 1.39 -24.73 -1.93
N GLN A 234 1.71 -23.43 -1.83
CA GLN A 234 0.93 -22.34 -2.44
C GLN A 234 1.38 -22.01 -3.88
N ALA A 235 2.51 -22.54 -4.36
CA ALA A 235 3.11 -22.13 -5.64
C ALA A 235 2.18 -22.34 -6.85
N ALA A 236 1.32 -23.36 -6.82
CA ALA A 236 0.35 -23.66 -7.88
C ALA A 236 -0.76 -22.61 -8.04
N ARG A 237 -0.88 -21.63 -7.12
CA ARG A 237 -1.89 -20.56 -7.17
C ARG A 237 -1.57 -19.45 -8.17
N THR A 238 -0.37 -19.46 -8.77
CA THR A 238 0.01 -18.46 -9.78
C THR A 238 0.34 -19.11 -11.12
N LYS A 239 0.10 -18.34 -12.19
CA LYS A 239 0.61 -18.64 -13.54
C LYS A 239 1.94 -17.93 -13.82
N ALA A 240 2.35 -17.01 -12.95
CA ALA A 240 3.60 -16.28 -13.03
C ALA A 240 4.80 -17.24 -12.96
N ARG A 241 5.95 -16.77 -13.45
CA ARG A 241 7.21 -17.49 -13.28
C ARG A 241 7.54 -17.61 -11.79
N VAL A 242 7.77 -18.82 -11.31
CA VAL A 242 8.24 -19.05 -9.94
C VAL A 242 9.77 -19.06 -9.91
N VAL A 243 10.35 -18.18 -9.10
CA VAL A 243 11.77 -18.14 -8.75
C VAL A 243 11.88 -18.47 -7.27
N THR A 244 12.77 -19.39 -6.92
CA THR A 244 12.92 -19.82 -5.52
C THR A 244 14.23 -19.35 -4.91
N PHE A 245 14.20 -19.08 -3.61
CA PHE A 245 15.39 -18.87 -2.80
C PHE A 245 15.45 -19.86 -1.63
N GLY A 246 16.64 -20.18 -1.14
CA GLY A 246 16.81 -21.08 0.01
C GLY A 246 18.27 -21.23 0.42
N ILE A 247 18.48 -21.84 1.57
CA ILE A 247 19.80 -22.20 2.11
C ILE A 247 19.93 -23.70 2.37
N GLU A 248 18.81 -24.41 2.59
CA GLU A 248 18.80 -25.84 2.88
C GLU A 248 18.52 -26.67 1.63
N ARG A 249 17.52 -26.28 0.84
CA ARG A 249 17.02 -27.03 -0.31
C ARG A 249 17.53 -26.48 -1.64
N PRO A 250 17.45 -27.25 -2.74
CA PRO A 250 17.69 -26.73 -4.08
C PRO A 250 16.75 -25.56 -4.39
N ALA A 251 17.32 -24.44 -4.80
CA ALA A 251 16.60 -23.22 -5.14
C ALA A 251 17.24 -22.53 -6.35
N THR A 252 16.50 -21.63 -7.00
CA THR A 252 17.04 -20.83 -8.11
C THR A 252 18.16 -19.91 -7.65
N VAL A 253 18.01 -19.34 -6.44
CA VAL A 253 19.03 -18.55 -5.75
C VAL A 253 19.35 -19.25 -4.43
N LYS A 254 20.60 -19.67 -4.26
CA LYS A 254 21.04 -20.41 -3.06
C LYS A 254 22.23 -19.74 -2.41
N ALA A 255 22.21 -19.64 -1.08
CA ALA A 255 23.41 -19.26 -0.33
C ALA A 255 24.17 -20.53 0.07
N GLU A 256 25.48 -20.52 -0.10
CA GLU A 256 26.39 -21.62 0.25
C GLU A 256 27.55 -21.08 1.09
N SER A 257 28.22 -21.97 1.83
CA SER A 257 29.37 -21.61 2.68
C SER A 257 29.04 -20.53 3.73
N LEU A 258 27.89 -20.66 4.39
CA LEU A 258 27.48 -19.74 5.46
C LEU A 258 28.38 -19.93 6.70
N GLU A 259 29.11 -18.89 7.06
CA GLU A 259 29.91 -18.85 8.29
C GLU A 259 29.17 -18.06 9.36
N GLN A 260 28.82 -18.72 10.46
CA GLN A 260 28.34 -18.02 11.65
C GLN A 260 29.53 -17.50 12.44
N ARG A 261 29.76 -16.18 12.42
CA ARG A 261 30.81 -15.55 13.21
C ARG A 261 30.30 -15.25 14.62
N PRO A 262 31.08 -15.48 15.68
CA PRO A 262 30.68 -15.12 17.04
C PRO A 262 30.41 -13.61 17.17
N GLY A 263 29.23 -13.24 17.69
CA GLY A 263 28.86 -11.83 17.93
C GLY A 263 27.73 -11.27 17.07
N GLY A 264 27.05 -12.10 16.28
CA GLY A 264 25.81 -11.78 15.56
C GLY A 264 24.68 -12.71 15.96
#